data_AF-A0A8T5T719-F1
#
_entry.id   AF-A0A8T5T719-F1
#
_cell.length_a   1.000
_cell.length_b   1.000
_cell.length_c   1.000
_cell.angle_alpha   90.00
_cell.angle_beta   90.00
_cell.angle_gamma   90.00
#
_symmetry.space_group_name_H-M   'P 1'
#
loop_
_entity.id
_entity.type
_entity.pdbx_description
1 polymer ?
#
loop_
_entity_poly.entity_id
_entity_poly.type
_entity_poly.pdbx_seq_one_letter_code
_entity_poly.pdbx_strand_id
1 'polypeptide(L)'
;MKSKVITSFFLGGIILIGCIVIFVSVQPNYKRPGSLELSTNAGNPDNDGYFLLDWTVSEGAQSYSIYESSTNITSIDGDTDLVQEELTINSVSLYGYGNGTYYFVIVAVNHDVYTLSNCINVNIILPPPLDPNSEAIIINHNSIKLGQIPEYWINTTKNMLKVHYAHTSHGGQITTGLNRIYSSNSTFNINRELRSLPTDPDTLCIFDGQEGEDYITPELYWATSEGINDTYDVIDHNPTINVSIFAFCTQMGYYSEVEVLEYLQQMDEFEEYYRNHSRYVRFVYLTGNADRGDYAPLEGTLADENDQNPDEGYQRYLNNQIVRNYCIENNKTLFDFADIECYTYDVDGNPLQHSTYNYNNGSAIVNVPMRHLSYSNNSQAAHTSYENCENKGKAFWWLLTRIAGWAGI
;
A
#
# COMPACT_ATOMS: atom_id res chain seq x y z
N MET A 1 24.16 31.35 42.23
CA MET A 1 25.12 30.52 43.02
C MET A 1 25.10 29.13 42.38
N LYS A 2 26.15 28.53 41.84
CA LYS A 2 27.61 28.74 41.88
C LYS A 2 28.19 28.36 40.51
N SER A 3 29.19 29.12 40.07
CA SER A 3 30.14 28.76 39.02
C SER A 3 31.10 27.67 39.49
N LYS A 4 31.66 26.89 38.56
CA LYS A 4 33.00 26.26 38.63
C LYS A 4 33.47 26.01 37.20
N VAL A 5 34.41 26.80 36.67
CA VAL A 5 35.89 26.80 36.86
C VAL A 5 36.55 26.04 35.70
N ILE A 6 37.12 26.81 34.78
CA ILE A 6 38.14 26.37 33.82
C ILE A 6 39.49 26.65 34.48
N THR A 7 40.28 25.61 34.68
CA THR A 7 41.66 25.66 35.14
C THR A 7 42.59 26.01 33.97
N SER A 8 43.25 27.17 34.05
CA SER A 8 44.40 27.52 33.21
C SER A 8 45.68 27.28 33.99
N PHE A 9 46.61 26.52 33.40
CA PHE A 9 48.00 26.45 33.84
C PHE A 9 48.78 27.66 33.32
N PHE A 10 49.51 28.36 34.18
CA PHE A 10 50.70 29.12 33.81
C PHE A 10 51.69 29.09 34.97
N LEU A 11 52.92 28.65 34.69
CA LEU A 11 54.08 28.84 35.56
C LEU A 11 55.11 29.69 34.81
N GLY A 12 55.52 30.81 35.41
CA GLY A 12 56.87 31.36 35.27
C GLY A 12 57.03 32.69 34.54
N GLY A 13 57.27 33.76 35.31
CA GLY A 13 58.21 34.84 34.94
C GLY A 13 57.60 36.20 34.57
N ILE A 14 57.62 37.13 35.51
CA ILE A 14 57.23 38.56 35.38
C ILE A 14 58.39 39.38 34.80
N ILE A 15 58.13 40.28 33.82
CA ILE A 15 58.57 41.69 33.82
C ILE A 15 57.50 42.54 33.09
N LEU A 16 56.94 43.53 33.78
CA LEU A 16 55.96 44.49 33.26
C LEU A 16 56.67 45.67 32.60
N ILE A 17 56.39 45.96 31.32
CA ILE A 17 56.31 47.33 30.77
C ILE A 17 55.13 47.37 29.80
N GLY A 18 54.26 48.38 29.96
CA GLY A 18 52.90 48.43 29.44
C GLY A 18 52.72 48.00 27.98
N CYS A 19 51.90 46.97 27.78
CA CYS A 19 51.29 46.68 26.49
C CYS A 19 49.88 46.13 26.78
N ILE A 20 48.86 46.86 26.34
CA ILE A 20 47.50 46.32 26.27
C ILE A 20 47.56 45.24 25.19
N VAL A 21 47.54 43.96 25.59
CA VAL A 21 47.34 42.87 24.65
C VAL A 21 45.84 42.84 24.32
N ILE A 22 45.46 43.54 23.25
CA ILE A 22 44.13 43.41 22.65
C ILE A 22 44.13 42.07 21.92
N PHE A 23 43.40 41.07 22.44
CA PHE A 23 43.03 39.90 21.64
C PHE A 23 42.02 40.36 20.59
N VAL A 24 42.50 40.72 19.40
CA VAL A 24 41.64 40.91 18.24
C VAL A 24 41.31 39.50 17.73
N SER A 25 40.15 38.97 18.14
CA SER A 25 39.55 37.82 17.46
C SER A 25 39.12 38.30 16.07
N VAL A 26 39.94 38.03 15.05
CA VAL A 26 39.53 38.21 13.66
C VAL A 26 38.64 37.02 13.35
N GLN A 27 37.32 37.18 13.51
CA GLN A 27 36.38 36.21 12.97
C GLN A 27 36.51 36.24 11.45
N PRO A 28 36.86 35.13 10.79
CA PRO A 28 36.86 35.07 9.33
C PRO A 28 35.48 35.51 8.80
N ASN A 29 35.48 36.48 7.89
CA ASN A 29 34.25 36.99 7.29
C ASN A 29 33.79 36.01 6.20
N TYR A 30 33.05 34.97 6.60
CA TYR A 30 32.53 33.98 5.68
C TYR A 30 31.47 34.59 4.76
N LYS A 31 31.58 34.32 3.45
CA LYS A 31 30.60 34.77 2.47
C LYS A 31 29.28 34.01 2.72
N ARG A 32 28.20 34.76 2.91
CA ARG A 32 26.84 34.19 3.00
C ARG A 32 26.55 33.34 1.74
N PRO A 33 25.98 32.14 1.88
CA PRO A 33 25.55 31.33 0.75
C PRO A 33 24.59 32.08 -0.20
N GLY A 34 24.60 31.70 -1.48
CA GLY A 34 23.66 32.21 -2.48
C GLY A 34 22.20 31.89 -2.18
N SER A 35 21.29 32.40 -3.01
CA SER A 35 19.88 32.01 -2.97
C SER A 35 19.71 30.57 -3.44
N LEU A 36 18.67 29.90 -2.95
CA LEU A 36 18.22 28.58 -3.37
C LEU A 36 16.70 28.53 -3.40
N GLU A 37 16.16 27.68 -4.27
CA GLU A 37 14.74 27.37 -4.36
C GLU A 37 14.51 25.92 -3.94
N LEU A 38 13.59 25.71 -3.00
CA LEU A 38 13.07 24.43 -2.52
C LEU A 38 11.78 24.08 -3.28
N SER A 39 11.70 22.82 -3.69
CA SER A 39 10.56 22.19 -4.35
C SER A 39 10.28 20.80 -3.78
N THR A 40 9.12 20.23 -4.12
CA THR A 40 8.74 18.89 -3.70
C THR A 40 7.96 18.17 -4.80
N ASN A 41 8.00 16.84 -4.80
CA ASN A 41 7.10 16.02 -5.61
C ASN A 41 5.83 15.58 -4.85
N ALA A 42 5.63 16.05 -3.61
CA ALA A 42 4.46 15.69 -2.81
C ALA A 42 3.16 15.95 -3.56
N GLY A 43 2.18 15.06 -3.35
CA GLY A 43 0.82 15.30 -3.83
C GLY A 43 0.22 16.57 -3.22
N ASN A 44 -0.88 17.05 -3.79
CA ASN A 44 -1.69 18.10 -3.15
C ASN A 44 -3.18 17.73 -3.17
N PRO A 45 -3.72 17.16 -2.06
CA PRO A 45 -2.98 16.69 -0.88
C PRO A 45 -2.09 15.48 -1.19
N ASP A 46 -1.01 15.34 -0.43
CA ASP A 46 -0.19 14.13 -0.36
C ASP A 46 -0.94 13.03 0.38
N ASN A 47 -0.79 11.76 -0.01
CA ASN A 47 -1.70 10.71 0.45
C ASN A 47 -1.03 9.44 0.98
N ASP A 48 0.29 9.43 1.02
CA ASP A 48 1.10 8.34 1.54
C ASP A 48 2.11 8.82 2.60
N GLY A 49 2.28 10.14 2.77
CA GLY A 49 3.22 10.72 3.71
C GLY A 49 4.67 10.53 3.25
N TYR A 50 4.88 10.25 1.96
CA TYR A 50 6.17 10.06 1.32
C TYR A 50 6.38 11.08 0.22
N PHE A 51 7.43 11.89 0.35
CA PHE A 51 7.75 12.89 -0.66
C PHE A 51 9.25 13.23 -0.68
N LEU A 52 9.72 13.59 -1.87
CA LEU A 52 11.03 14.15 -2.12
C LEU A 52 10.99 15.64 -1.87
N LEU A 53 11.96 16.14 -1.11
CA LEU A 53 12.38 17.54 -1.12
C LEU A 53 13.60 17.67 -2.03
N ASP A 54 13.55 18.58 -2.98
CA ASP A 54 14.66 18.88 -3.90
C ASP A 54 14.89 20.40 -3.95
N TRP A 55 16.14 20.82 -3.95
CA TRP A 55 16.49 22.23 -4.00
C TRP A 55 17.67 22.52 -4.93
N THR A 56 17.67 23.75 -5.45
CA THR A 56 18.77 24.23 -6.29
C THR A 56 20.04 24.44 -5.46
N VAL A 57 21.20 24.17 -6.05
CA VAL A 57 22.50 24.42 -5.41
C VAL A 57 22.66 25.90 -5.03
N SER A 58 22.97 26.16 -3.76
CA SER A 58 23.33 27.48 -3.25
C SER A 58 24.83 27.73 -3.39
N GLU A 59 25.23 28.72 -4.19
CA GLU A 59 26.65 29.06 -4.37
C GLU A 59 27.33 29.40 -3.02
N GLY A 60 28.46 28.74 -2.73
CA GLY A 60 29.22 28.97 -1.51
C GLY A 60 28.66 28.32 -0.25
N ALA A 61 27.58 27.53 -0.35
CA ALA A 61 27.16 26.64 0.72
C ALA A 61 28.16 25.47 0.86
N GLN A 62 28.43 25.08 2.10
CA GLN A 62 29.22 23.89 2.45
C GLN A 62 28.32 22.70 2.81
N SER A 63 27.14 23.00 3.36
CA SER A 63 26.14 22.00 3.71
C SER A 63 24.73 22.61 3.70
N TYR A 64 23.74 21.74 3.82
CA TYR A 64 22.34 22.08 3.98
C TYR A 64 21.75 21.44 5.24
N SER A 65 20.73 22.08 5.80
CA SER A 65 19.88 21.52 6.85
C SER A 65 18.41 21.70 6.47
N ILE A 66 17.57 20.73 6.81
CA ILE A 66 16.13 20.74 6.60
C ILE A 66 15.45 21.09 7.91
N TYR A 67 14.58 22.09 7.88
CA TYR A 67 13.75 22.47 9.02
C TYR A 67 12.27 22.36 8.68
N GLU A 68 11.48 22.02 9.69
CA GLU A 68 10.05 21.81 9.63
C GLU A 68 9.30 22.66 10.67
N SER A 69 8.05 23.00 10.39
CA SER A 69 7.11 23.54 11.37
C SER A 69 5.66 23.22 10.98
N SER A 70 4.75 23.34 11.95
CA SER A 70 3.30 23.31 11.70
C SER A 70 2.75 24.63 11.16
N THR A 71 3.58 25.67 11.09
CA THR A 71 3.22 27.00 10.57
C THR A 71 4.27 27.51 9.58
N ASN A 72 3.91 28.54 8.81
CA ASN A 72 4.80 29.10 7.80
C ASN A 72 6.12 29.60 8.41
N ILE A 73 7.24 29.14 7.87
CA ILE A 73 8.58 29.43 8.38
C ILE A 73 9.14 30.68 7.70
N THR A 74 9.43 31.72 8.51
CA THR A 74 10.12 32.93 8.05
C THR A 74 11.50 33.11 8.67
N SER A 75 11.82 32.34 9.70
CA SER A 75 13.07 32.34 10.47
C SER A 75 13.28 30.99 11.14
N ILE A 76 14.52 30.66 11.50
CA ILE A 76 14.82 29.51 12.36
C ILE A 76 14.77 29.98 13.82
N ASP A 77 13.85 29.43 14.59
CA ASP A 77 13.58 29.80 15.97
C ASP A 77 13.05 28.60 16.78
N GLY A 78 12.43 28.86 17.94
CA GLY A 78 11.96 27.80 18.84
C GLY A 78 10.74 27.03 18.34
N ASP A 79 10.08 27.51 17.27
CA ASP A 79 8.91 26.88 16.66
C ASP A 79 9.27 26.11 15.37
N THR A 80 10.57 25.98 15.07
CA THR A 80 11.12 25.20 13.95
C THR A 80 11.89 23.99 14.45
N ASP A 81 11.51 22.81 13.98
CA ASP A 81 12.16 21.55 14.30
C ASP A 81 13.22 21.21 13.25
N LEU A 82 14.39 20.75 13.70
CA LEU A 82 15.45 20.27 12.82
C LEU A 82 15.14 18.83 12.38
N VAL A 83 14.98 18.62 11.08
CA VAL A 83 14.74 17.30 10.49
C VAL A 83 16.05 16.59 10.18
N GLN A 84 16.97 17.29 9.51
CA GLN A 84 18.27 16.76 9.11
C GLN A 84 19.30 17.89 8.95
N GLU A 85 20.57 17.61 9.23
CA GLU A 85 21.67 18.57 9.11
C GLU A 85 22.89 17.97 8.41
N GLU A 86 23.86 18.85 8.09
CA GLU A 86 25.14 18.51 7.47
C GLU A 86 25.04 17.78 6.12
N LEU A 87 23.94 18.03 5.38
CA LEU A 87 23.72 17.44 4.07
C LEU A 87 24.66 18.05 3.03
N THR A 88 25.32 17.20 2.25
CA THR A 88 26.14 17.60 1.09
C THR A 88 25.46 17.30 -0.25
N ILE A 89 24.24 16.77 -0.17
CA ILE A 89 23.32 16.50 -1.28
C ILE A 89 22.27 17.60 -1.34
N ASN A 90 21.51 17.66 -2.44
CA ASN A 90 20.48 18.66 -2.67
C ASN A 90 19.07 18.06 -2.84
N SER A 91 18.90 16.77 -2.53
CA SER A 91 17.61 16.10 -2.56
C SER A 91 17.52 15.07 -1.44
N VAL A 92 16.39 15.02 -0.73
CA VAL A 92 16.14 14.06 0.36
C VAL A 92 14.70 13.58 0.30
N SER A 93 14.50 12.26 0.32
CA SER A 93 13.18 11.65 0.50
C SER A 93 12.82 11.63 1.98
N LEU A 94 11.65 12.16 2.31
CA LEU A 94 11.03 12.15 3.63
C LEU A 94 9.87 11.15 3.64
N TYR A 95 9.65 10.52 4.79
CA TYR A 95 8.64 9.48 4.99
C TYR A 95 8.12 9.47 6.42
N GLY A 96 6.99 8.80 6.64
CA GLY A 96 6.40 8.61 7.97
C GLY A 96 5.60 9.81 8.48
N TYR A 97 5.25 10.74 7.59
CA TYR A 97 4.44 11.89 7.95
C TYR A 97 2.96 11.52 8.05
N GLY A 98 2.32 11.95 9.14
CA GLY A 98 0.89 11.75 9.39
C GLY A 98 0.00 12.78 8.69
N ASN A 99 -1.31 12.68 8.92
CA ASN A 99 -2.27 13.71 8.50
C ASN A 99 -1.91 15.08 9.10
N GLY A 100 -1.79 16.11 8.26
CA GLY A 100 -1.43 17.45 8.71
C GLY A 100 -0.91 18.34 7.60
N THR A 101 -0.66 19.61 7.93
CA THR A 101 0.05 20.52 7.03
C THR A 101 1.41 20.84 7.64
N TYR A 102 2.46 20.55 6.88
CA TYR A 102 3.86 20.70 7.28
C TYR A 102 4.52 21.75 6.42
N TYR A 103 5.31 22.63 7.02
CA TYR A 103 6.03 23.68 6.33
C TYR A 103 7.53 23.37 6.37
N PHE A 104 8.21 23.49 5.24
CA PHE A 104 9.62 23.16 5.12
C PHE A 104 10.42 24.34 4.58
N VAL A 105 11.65 24.47 5.07
CA VAL A 105 12.70 25.34 4.51
C VAL A 105 14.04 24.61 4.50
N ILE A 106 14.89 24.95 3.54
CA ILE A 106 16.29 24.55 3.51
C ILE A 106 17.16 25.71 4.01
N VAL A 107 18.05 25.38 4.94
CA VAL A 107 19.10 26.28 5.41
C VAL A 107 20.39 25.91 4.69
N ALA A 108 20.83 26.75 3.76
CA ALA A 108 22.17 26.64 3.17
C ALA A 108 23.19 27.26 4.12
N VAL A 109 24.21 26.51 4.53
CA VAL A 109 25.17 26.89 5.58
C VAL A 109 26.57 27.04 5.01
N ASN A 110 27.29 28.07 5.45
CA ASN A 110 28.74 28.21 5.30
C ASN A 110 29.34 28.70 6.61
N HIS A 111 29.96 27.79 7.37
CA HIS A 111 30.37 28.04 8.75
C HIS A 111 29.21 28.62 9.59
N ASP A 112 29.35 29.83 10.14
CA ASP A 112 28.37 30.45 11.04
C ASP A 112 27.33 31.34 10.31
N VAL A 113 27.35 31.39 8.98
CA VAL A 113 26.41 32.19 8.17
C VAL A 113 25.54 31.31 7.28
N TYR A 114 24.28 31.70 7.09
CA TYR A 114 23.31 30.92 6.33
C TYR A 114 22.39 31.77 5.44
N THR A 115 21.73 31.09 4.51
CA THR A 115 20.63 31.60 3.66
C THR A 115 19.47 30.60 3.69
N LEU A 116 18.24 31.11 3.77
CA LEU A 116 17.01 30.30 3.68
C LEU A 116 16.53 30.19 2.24
N SER A 117 15.94 29.04 1.90
CA SER A 117 15.10 28.90 0.71
C SER A 117 13.78 29.66 0.85
N ASN A 118 12.95 29.61 -0.18
CA ASN A 118 11.50 29.77 -0.03
C ASN A 118 10.94 28.73 0.97
N CYS A 119 9.81 29.05 1.60
CA CYS A 119 9.05 28.08 2.40
C CYS A 119 7.98 27.43 1.52
N ILE A 120 7.90 26.11 1.57
CA ILE A 120 6.82 25.33 0.95
C ILE A 120 5.98 24.68 2.03
N ASN A 121 4.74 24.31 1.70
CA ASN A 121 3.91 23.47 2.56
C ASN A 121 3.56 22.17 1.84
N VAL A 122 3.46 21.10 2.62
CA VAL A 122 2.96 19.79 2.20
C VAL A 122 1.74 19.48 3.07
N ASN A 123 0.59 19.34 2.43
CA ASN A 123 -0.65 18.97 3.09
C ASN A 123 -0.91 17.47 2.89
N ILE A 124 -0.91 16.72 3.98
CA ILE A 124 -0.97 15.26 3.97
C ILE A 124 -2.34 14.82 4.46
N ILE A 125 -2.99 14.02 3.62
CA ILE A 125 -4.27 13.35 3.84
C ILE A 125 -4.10 11.87 3.48
N LEU A 126 -3.61 11.11 4.45
CA LEU A 126 -3.50 9.67 4.40
C LEU A 126 -4.89 9.01 4.31
N PRO A 127 -5.00 7.84 3.65
CA PRO A 127 -6.18 7.00 3.78
C PRO A 127 -6.47 6.74 5.26
N PRO A 128 -7.75 6.60 5.64
CA PRO A 128 -8.11 6.37 7.02
C PRO A 128 -7.31 5.17 7.55
N PRO A 129 -6.59 5.34 8.69
CA PRO A 129 -5.89 4.23 9.32
C PRO A 129 -6.90 3.10 9.57
N LEU A 130 -6.42 1.86 9.65
CA LEU A 130 -7.25 0.79 10.21
C LEU A 130 -7.63 1.23 11.62
N ASP A 131 -8.84 1.75 11.80
CA ASP A 131 -9.39 1.93 13.14
C ASP A 131 -9.65 0.50 13.63
N PRO A 132 -8.98 0.02 14.68
CA PRO A 132 -9.26 -1.30 15.24
C PRO A 132 -10.73 -1.44 15.69
N ASN A 133 -11.45 -0.31 15.82
CA ASN A 133 -12.89 -0.24 16.11
C ASN A 133 -13.77 -0.03 14.86
N SER A 134 -13.21 0.10 13.65
CA SER A 134 -14.01 0.09 12.42
C SER A 134 -14.50 -1.31 12.12
N GLU A 135 -15.72 -1.42 11.59
CA GLU A 135 -16.25 -2.72 11.16
C GLU A 135 -15.44 -3.29 9.99
N ALA A 136 -15.36 -4.62 9.91
CA ALA A 136 -14.74 -5.32 8.79
C ALA A 136 -15.26 -4.81 7.43
N ILE A 137 -14.34 -4.60 6.48
CA ILE A 137 -14.71 -4.29 5.09
C ILE A 137 -14.84 -5.63 4.35
N ILE A 138 -16.07 -6.09 4.13
CA ILE A 138 -16.36 -7.34 3.41
C ILE A 138 -16.86 -7.02 2.00
N ILE A 139 -16.12 -7.49 1.00
CA ILE A 139 -16.45 -7.35 -0.42
C ILE A 139 -16.87 -8.70 -0.95
N ASN A 140 -18.13 -8.81 -1.32
CA ASN A 140 -18.79 -10.07 -1.65
C ASN A 140 -19.72 -9.90 -2.87
N HIS A 141 -20.60 -10.86 -3.13
CA HIS A 141 -21.52 -10.83 -4.26
C HIS A 141 -22.42 -9.58 -4.35
N ASN A 142 -22.61 -8.82 -3.26
CA ASN A 142 -23.38 -7.58 -3.28
C ASN A 142 -22.57 -6.35 -3.73
N SER A 143 -21.26 -6.49 -3.93
CA SER A 143 -20.32 -5.40 -4.17
C SER A 143 -19.96 -5.19 -5.65
N ILE A 144 -20.83 -5.60 -6.59
CA ILE A 144 -20.49 -5.59 -8.03
C ILE A 144 -21.14 -4.45 -8.82
N LYS A 145 -21.90 -3.56 -8.18
CA LYS A 145 -22.73 -2.54 -8.86
C LYS A 145 -21.96 -1.26 -9.15
N LEU A 146 -21.03 -1.26 -10.11
CA LEU A 146 -20.16 -0.10 -10.40
C LEU A 146 -20.87 1.26 -10.48
N GLY A 147 -22.08 1.32 -11.05
CA GLY A 147 -22.85 2.57 -11.16
C GLY A 147 -23.26 3.20 -9.82
N GLN A 148 -23.10 2.47 -8.72
CA GLN A 148 -23.35 2.96 -7.36
C GLN A 148 -22.13 3.65 -6.73
N ILE A 149 -20.94 3.47 -7.30
CA ILE A 149 -19.72 4.15 -6.84
C ILE A 149 -19.75 5.60 -7.34
N PRO A 150 -19.80 6.61 -6.45
CA PRO A 150 -19.73 8.01 -6.89
C PRO A 150 -18.39 8.30 -7.57
N GLU A 151 -18.40 9.09 -8.65
CA GLU A 151 -17.19 9.45 -9.40
C GLU A 151 -16.11 10.12 -8.53
N TYR A 152 -16.53 10.88 -7.52
CA TYR A 152 -15.63 11.41 -6.48
C TYR A 152 -14.75 10.30 -5.89
N TRP A 153 -15.36 9.20 -5.44
CA TRP A 153 -14.63 8.10 -4.81
C TRP A 153 -13.75 7.32 -5.79
N ILE A 154 -14.15 7.22 -7.07
CA ILE A 154 -13.28 6.64 -8.10
C ILE A 154 -12.01 7.47 -8.26
N ASN A 155 -12.13 8.79 -8.36
CA ASN A 155 -10.98 9.69 -8.50
C ASN A 155 -10.14 9.74 -7.21
N THR A 156 -10.78 9.77 -6.04
CA THR A 156 -10.09 9.65 -4.75
C THR A 156 -9.28 8.36 -4.66
N THR A 157 -9.86 7.21 -5.06
CA THR A 157 -9.16 5.92 -5.08
C THR A 157 -7.93 5.93 -5.97
N LYS A 158 -8.02 6.45 -7.21
CA LYS A 158 -6.87 6.50 -8.14
C LYS A 158 -5.74 7.37 -7.59
N ASN A 159 -6.09 8.50 -6.97
CA ASN A 159 -5.12 9.40 -6.38
C ASN A 159 -4.45 8.77 -5.16
N MET A 160 -5.26 8.28 -4.21
CA MET A 160 -4.82 7.87 -2.89
C MET A 160 -4.18 6.48 -2.85
N LEU A 161 -4.60 5.55 -3.70
CA LEU A 161 -4.18 4.16 -3.57
C LEU A 161 -3.15 3.77 -4.63
N LYS A 162 -2.19 2.96 -4.20
CA LYS A 162 -1.21 2.25 -5.04
C LYS A 162 -1.16 0.81 -4.54
N VAL A 163 -1.36 -0.13 -5.46
CA VAL A 163 -1.66 -1.52 -5.11
C VAL A 163 -0.48 -2.42 -5.46
N HIS A 164 -0.01 -3.20 -4.50
CA HIS A 164 0.76 -4.42 -4.73
C HIS A 164 -0.23 -5.60 -4.87
N TYR A 165 -0.16 -6.28 -6.01
CA TYR A 165 -1.01 -7.43 -6.31
C TYR A 165 -0.13 -8.62 -6.66
N ALA A 166 -0.10 -9.61 -5.77
CA ALA A 166 0.61 -10.86 -5.97
C ALA A 166 -0.40 -11.98 -6.21
N HIS A 167 -0.17 -12.83 -7.20
CA HIS A 167 -1.13 -13.89 -7.45
C HIS A 167 -0.61 -15.11 -8.21
N THR A 168 -1.37 -16.19 -8.05
CA THR A 168 -1.32 -17.37 -8.91
C THR A 168 -2.42 -17.31 -9.98
N SER A 169 -2.64 -18.37 -10.76
CA SER A 169 -3.43 -18.31 -12.00
C SER A 169 -4.86 -17.77 -11.86
N HIS A 170 -5.65 -18.16 -10.85
CA HIS A 170 -7.01 -17.61 -10.64
C HIS A 170 -7.01 -16.13 -10.30
N GLY A 171 -5.95 -15.59 -9.72
CA GLY A 171 -5.84 -14.14 -9.48
C GLY A 171 -5.87 -13.31 -10.77
N GLY A 172 -5.49 -13.90 -11.91
CA GLY A 172 -5.60 -13.26 -13.22
C GLY A 172 -7.04 -12.88 -13.62
N GLN A 173 -8.05 -13.40 -12.92
CA GLN A 173 -9.45 -13.03 -13.14
C GLN A 173 -9.71 -11.56 -12.77
N ILE A 174 -9.09 -11.06 -11.70
CA ILE A 174 -9.22 -9.66 -11.27
C ILE A 174 -8.59 -8.74 -12.31
N THR A 175 -7.33 -8.99 -12.70
CA THR A 175 -6.61 -8.15 -13.67
C THR A 175 -7.29 -8.17 -15.04
N THR A 176 -7.78 -9.33 -15.50
CA THR A 176 -8.61 -9.44 -16.71
C THR A 176 -9.89 -8.61 -16.58
N GLY A 177 -10.60 -8.70 -15.46
CA GLY A 177 -11.81 -7.93 -15.19
C GLY A 177 -11.58 -6.43 -15.25
N LEU A 178 -10.53 -5.94 -14.58
CA LEU A 178 -10.16 -4.53 -14.57
C LEU A 178 -9.86 -4.00 -15.98
N ASN A 179 -9.09 -4.74 -16.79
CA ASN A 179 -8.78 -4.35 -18.18
C ASN A 179 -10.05 -4.23 -19.03
N ARG A 180 -11.00 -5.16 -18.86
CA ARG A 180 -12.26 -5.17 -19.61
C ARG A 180 -13.16 -4.00 -19.21
N ILE A 181 -13.29 -3.74 -17.91
CA ILE A 181 -14.02 -2.59 -17.39
C ILE A 181 -13.43 -1.29 -17.95
N TYR A 182 -12.11 -1.09 -17.82
CA TYR A 182 -11.43 0.08 -18.37
C TYR A 182 -11.67 0.25 -19.88
N SER A 183 -11.57 -0.83 -20.65
CA SER A 183 -11.80 -0.82 -22.10
C SER A 183 -13.21 -0.39 -22.49
N SER A 184 -14.20 -0.64 -21.61
CA SER A 184 -15.60 -0.26 -21.82
C SER A 184 -15.95 1.11 -21.23
N ASN A 185 -15.25 1.53 -20.17
CA ASN A 185 -15.50 2.76 -19.44
C ASN A 185 -14.18 3.30 -18.86
N SER A 186 -13.65 4.34 -19.51
CA SER A 186 -12.36 4.95 -19.13
C SER A 186 -12.37 5.69 -17.80
N THR A 187 -13.53 5.91 -17.16
CA THR A 187 -13.58 6.45 -15.79
C THR A 187 -12.83 5.54 -14.80
N PHE A 188 -12.88 4.22 -15.04
CA PHE A 188 -12.21 3.18 -14.26
C PHE A 188 -10.83 2.85 -14.83
N ASN A 189 -10.03 3.87 -15.13
CA ASN A 189 -8.70 3.71 -15.70
C ASN A 189 -7.72 3.06 -14.71
N ILE A 190 -6.94 2.10 -15.22
CA ILE A 190 -5.89 1.40 -14.49
C ILE A 190 -4.57 1.53 -15.26
N ASN A 191 -3.45 1.61 -14.53
CA ASN A 191 -2.15 1.26 -15.08
C ASN A 191 -1.58 0.09 -14.27
N ARG A 192 -1.26 -1.01 -14.94
CA ARG A 192 -0.74 -2.23 -14.34
C ARG A 192 0.55 -2.58 -15.05
N GLU A 193 1.63 -2.68 -14.30
CA GLU A 193 2.91 -3.16 -14.79
C GLU A 193 3.35 -4.38 -14.01
N LEU A 194 4.01 -5.31 -14.70
CA LEU A 194 4.60 -6.47 -14.05
C LEU A 194 5.92 -6.04 -13.41
N ARG A 195 6.09 -6.33 -12.12
CA ARG A 195 7.35 -6.13 -11.39
C ARG A 195 7.82 -4.67 -11.27
N SER A 196 6.93 -3.71 -11.50
CA SER A 196 7.17 -2.28 -11.30
C SER A 196 5.87 -1.57 -10.92
N LEU A 197 5.99 -0.47 -10.16
CA LEU A 197 4.85 0.40 -9.86
C LEU A 197 4.77 1.52 -10.92
N PRO A 198 3.71 1.58 -11.74
CA PRO A 198 3.51 2.70 -12.64
C PRO A 198 3.19 3.99 -11.89
N THR A 199 3.44 5.14 -12.52
CA THR A 199 3.28 6.47 -11.89
C THR A 199 2.32 7.39 -12.64
N ASP A 200 1.57 6.86 -13.62
CA ASP A 200 0.68 7.64 -14.46
C ASP A 200 -0.44 8.32 -13.64
N PRO A 201 -0.59 9.65 -13.76
CA PRO A 201 -1.65 10.36 -13.07
C PRO A 201 -3.02 9.91 -13.57
N ASP A 202 -4.04 10.12 -12.75
CA ASP A 202 -5.45 9.80 -13.06
C ASP A 202 -5.73 8.30 -13.34
N THR A 203 -4.81 7.41 -12.96
CA THR A 203 -4.95 5.95 -13.04
C THR A 203 -4.85 5.29 -11.68
N LEU A 204 -5.48 4.13 -11.52
CA LEU A 204 -5.15 3.23 -10.41
C LEU A 204 -3.88 2.46 -10.78
N CYS A 205 -2.76 2.78 -10.13
CA CYS A 205 -1.49 2.10 -10.36
C CYS A 205 -1.40 0.79 -9.59
N ILE A 206 -0.98 -0.27 -10.28
CA ILE A 206 -0.87 -1.63 -9.76
C ILE A 206 0.51 -2.17 -10.10
N PHE A 207 1.30 -2.49 -9.07
CA PHE A 207 2.47 -3.35 -9.14
C PHE A 207 1.97 -4.80 -9.12
N ASP A 208 2.14 -5.52 -10.21
CA ASP A 208 1.68 -6.91 -10.38
C ASP A 208 2.86 -7.88 -10.32
N GLY A 209 2.92 -8.72 -9.29
CA GLY A 209 4.04 -9.62 -8.98
C GLY A 209 4.92 -9.14 -7.82
N GLN A 210 6.14 -9.69 -7.75
CA GLN A 210 7.26 -9.26 -6.89
C GLN A 210 8.36 -8.61 -7.75
N GLU A 211 9.43 -8.06 -7.16
CA GLU A 211 10.52 -7.47 -7.97
C GLU A 211 11.21 -8.52 -8.87
N GLY A 212 11.32 -9.75 -8.38
CA GLY A 212 11.99 -10.88 -9.02
C GLY A 212 11.12 -11.69 -9.98
N GLU A 213 9.81 -11.76 -9.76
CA GLU A 213 8.89 -12.69 -10.42
C GLU A 213 7.51 -12.08 -10.65
N ASP A 214 6.76 -12.59 -11.64
CA ASP A 214 5.40 -12.13 -11.95
C ASP A 214 4.30 -13.17 -11.65
N TYR A 215 4.68 -14.43 -11.42
CA TYR A 215 3.78 -15.49 -10.96
C TYR A 215 4.12 -15.87 -9.52
N ILE A 216 3.29 -15.42 -8.57
CA ILE A 216 3.64 -15.44 -7.15
C ILE A 216 2.90 -16.58 -6.47
N THR A 217 3.64 -17.63 -6.10
CA THR A 217 3.14 -18.71 -5.26
C THR A 217 3.14 -18.28 -3.78
N PRO A 218 2.45 -19.00 -2.88
CA PRO A 218 2.45 -18.69 -1.45
C PRO A 218 3.86 -18.50 -0.86
N GLU A 219 4.81 -19.32 -1.31
CA GLU A 219 6.21 -19.30 -0.86
C GLU A 219 6.95 -18.01 -1.22
N LEU A 220 6.48 -17.31 -2.25
CA LEU A 220 7.01 -16.05 -2.77
C LEU A 220 6.25 -14.83 -2.21
N TYR A 221 5.35 -15.00 -1.23
CA TYR A 221 4.63 -13.87 -0.62
C TYR A 221 4.51 -13.97 0.91
N TRP A 222 3.92 -15.04 1.44
CA TRP A 222 3.64 -15.15 2.90
C TRP A 222 4.18 -16.42 3.55
N ALA A 223 4.43 -17.50 2.79
CA ALA A 223 4.64 -18.81 3.40
C ALA A 223 6.10 -19.10 3.78
N THR A 224 7.07 -18.40 3.19
CA THR A 224 8.50 -18.59 3.51
C THR A 224 9.16 -17.27 3.87
N SER A 225 10.26 -17.33 4.64
CA SER A 225 11.02 -16.14 4.99
C SER A 225 11.54 -15.36 3.77
N GLU A 226 11.82 -16.04 2.65
CA GLU A 226 12.24 -15.39 1.41
C GLU A 226 11.06 -14.60 0.80
N GLY A 227 9.92 -15.23 0.58
CA GLY A 227 8.73 -14.54 0.05
C GLY A 227 8.17 -13.44 0.96
N ILE A 228 8.31 -13.60 2.28
CA ILE A 228 7.97 -12.54 3.24
C ILE A 228 8.89 -11.33 3.03
N ASN A 229 10.20 -11.55 2.87
CA ASN A 229 11.14 -10.47 2.58
C ASN A 229 10.88 -9.86 1.20
N ASP A 230 10.56 -10.65 0.17
CA ASP A 230 10.21 -10.13 -1.16
C ASP A 230 9.01 -9.17 -1.09
N THR A 231 7.99 -9.52 -0.27
CA THR A 231 6.83 -8.66 -0.04
C THR A 231 7.21 -7.35 0.67
N TYR A 232 8.09 -7.40 1.66
CA TYR A 232 8.63 -6.19 2.30
C TYR A 232 9.42 -5.35 1.28
N ASP A 233 10.29 -5.97 0.49
CA ASP A 233 11.13 -5.29 -0.50
C ASP A 233 10.29 -4.53 -1.53
N VAL A 234 9.24 -5.15 -2.10
CA VAL A 234 8.32 -4.45 -3.03
C VAL A 234 7.72 -3.21 -2.38
N ILE A 235 7.19 -3.33 -1.17
CA ILE A 235 6.47 -2.23 -0.50
C ILE A 235 7.43 -1.16 0.03
N ASP A 236 8.67 -1.53 0.40
CA ASP A 236 9.68 -0.62 0.94
C ASP A 236 10.44 0.13 -0.16
N HIS A 237 10.72 -0.52 -1.29
CA HIS A 237 11.28 0.14 -2.47
C HIS A 237 10.24 0.96 -3.25
N ASN A 238 8.95 0.71 -3.05
CA ASN A 238 7.85 1.48 -3.62
C ASN A 238 7.01 2.12 -2.49
N PRO A 239 7.53 3.15 -1.80
CA PRO A 239 6.97 3.62 -0.54
C PRO A 239 5.54 4.16 -0.63
N THR A 240 5.06 4.49 -1.82
CA THR A 240 3.69 4.96 -2.10
C THR A 240 2.66 3.83 -2.12
N ILE A 241 3.09 2.55 -2.19
CA ILE A 241 2.22 1.37 -2.05
C ILE A 241 1.60 1.36 -0.66
N ASN A 242 0.27 1.31 -0.63
CA ASN A 242 -0.52 1.33 0.60
C ASN A 242 -1.66 0.30 0.62
N VAL A 243 -1.72 -0.58 -0.37
CA VAL A 243 -2.59 -1.77 -0.39
C VAL A 243 -1.79 -2.96 -0.91
N SER A 244 -1.84 -4.10 -0.23
CA SER A 244 -1.17 -5.34 -0.64
C SER A 244 -2.14 -6.51 -0.58
N ILE A 245 -2.19 -7.33 -1.64
CA ILE A 245 -3.17 -8.42 -1.78
C ILE A 245 -2.48 -9.63 -2.40
N PHE A 246 -2.74 -10.82 -1.83
CA PHE A 246 -2.36 -12.10 -2.42
C PHE A 246 -3.60 -12.88 -2.89
N ALA A 247 -3.58 -13.39 -4.13
CA ALA A 247 -4.66 -14.23 -4.64
C ALA A 247 -4.25 -15.68 -4.92
N PHE A 248 -4.96 -16.59 -4.25
CA PHE A 248 -4.83 -18.04 -4.39
C PHE A 248 -5.38 -18.54 -5.73
N CYS A 249 -4.88 -19.72 -6.12
CA CYS A 249 -5.43 -20.59 -7.14
C CYS A 249 -6.18 -21.69 -6.38
N THR A 250 -5.73 -22.94 -6.43
CA THR A 250 -6.41 -24.07 -5.81
C THR A 250 -5.94 -24.40 -4.39
N GLN A 251 -4.88 -23.74 -3.89
CA GLN A 251 -4.18 -24.04 -2.63
C GLN A 251 -5.10 -24.30 -1.43
N MET A 252 -6.13 -23.47 -1.28
CA MET A 252 -7.12 -23.58 -0.21
C MET A 252 -7.88 -24.92 -0.20
N GLY A 253 -7.87 -25.70 -1.29
CA GLY A 253 -8.50 -27.02 -1.36
C GLY A 253 -7.66 -28.16 -0.78
N TYR A 254 -6.36 -27.95 -0.56
CA TYR A 254 -5.48 -28.96 0.02
C TYR A 254 -4.71 -28.46 1.25
N TYR A 255 -4.83 -27.19 1.63
CA TYR A 255 -4.35 -26.71 2.91
C TYR A 255 -5.09 -27.34 4.09
N SER A 256 -4.32 -27.70 5.10
CA SER A 256 -4.80 -27.95 6.45
C SER A 256 -5.27 -26.66 7.11
N GLU A 257 -6.07 -26.79 8.17
CA GLU A 257 -6.47 -25.64 9.01
C GLU A 257 -5.25 -24.88 9.55
N VAL A 258 -4.17 -25.58 9.88
CA VAL A 258 -2.92 -24.96 10.37
C VAL A 258 -2.31 -24.04 9.32
N GLU A 259 -2.20 -24.50 8.07
CA GLU A 259 -1.64 -23.68 6.98
C GLU A 259 -2.51 -22.44 6.68
N VAL A 260 -3.83 -22.55 6.81
CA VAL A 260 -4.73 -21.38 6.69
C VAL A 260 -4.49 -20.39 7.83
N LEU A 261 -4.32 -20.87 9.07
CA LEU A 261 -4.02 -20.02 10.22
C LEU A 261 -2.64 -19.37 10.11
N GLU A 262 -1.65 -20.05 9.55
CA GLU A 262 -0.32 -19.48 9.26
C GLU A 262 -0.42 -18.34 8.24
N TYR A 263 -1.21 -18.48 7.17
CA TYR A 263 -1.52 -17.38 6.26
C TYR A 263 -2.13 -16.19 6.99
N LEU A 264 -3.15 -16.43 7.81
CA LEU A 264 -3.85 -15.37 8.53
C LEU A 264 -2.92 -14.63 9.51
N GLN A 265 -2.10 -15.39 10.24
CA GLN A 265 -1.08 -14.85 11.14
C GLN A 265 -0.06 -13.99 10.37
N GLN A 266 0.45 -14.47 9.24
CA GLN A 266 1.45 -13.70 8.48
C GLN A 266 0.87 -12.39 7.94
N MET A 267 -0.39 -12.39 7.49
CA MET A 267 -1.08 -11.17 7.07
C MET A 267 -1.22 -10.17 8.23
N ASP A 268 -1.48 -10.65 9.45
CA ASP A 268 -1.48 -9.83 10.68
C ASP A 268 -0.11 -9.20 10.96
N GLU A 269 0.95 -10.00 10.84
CA GLU A 269 2.33 -9.56 11.08
C GLU A 269 2.75 -8.49 10.08
N PHE A 270 2.34 -8.60 8.81
CA PHE A 270 2.56 -7.56 7.82
C PHE A 270 1.87 -6.23 8.21
N GLU A 271 0.59 -6.28 8.59
CA GLU A 271 -0.13 -5.09 9.02
C GLU A 271 0.49 -4.46 10.28
N GLU A 272 0.90 -5.29 11.24
CA GLU A 272 1.55 -4.84 12.46
C GLU A 272 2.92 -4.21 12.21
N TYR A 273 3.72 -4.81 11.32
CA TYR A 273 5.01 -4.26 10.92
C TYR A 273 4.85 -2.83 10.40
N TYR A 274 4.00 -2.61 9.40
CA TYR A 274 3.85 -1.28 8.80
C TYR A 274 3.25 -0.27 9.78
N ARG A 275 2.25 -0.68 10.58
CA ARG A 275 1.67 0.16 11.63
C ARG A 275 2.72 0.66 12.63
N ASN A 276 3.67 -0.20 13.02
CA ASN A 276 4.74 0.15 13.95
C ASN A 276 5.84 1.03 13.33
N HIS A 277 5.94 1.10 12.01
CA HIS A 277 6.89 1.93 11.27
C HIS A 277 6.25 3.23 10.73
N SER A 278 5.09 3.65 11.26
CA SER A 278 4.37 4.86 10.84
C SER A 278 4.04 4.90 9.33
N ARG A 279 3.90 3.73 8.70
CA ARG A 279 3.43 3.57 7.32
C ARG A 279 2.10 2.81 7.33
N TYR A 280 1.11 3.31 6.60
CA TYR A 280 -0.20 2.66 6.55
C TYR A 280 -0.32 1.85 5.27
N VAL A 281 -0.10 0.54 5.39
CA VAL A 281 -0.34 -0.43 4.30
C VAL A 281 -1.49 -1.34 4.72
N ARG A 282 -2.50 -1.43 3.87
CA ARG A 282 -3.66 -2.30 4.09
C ARG A 282 -3.44 -3.64 3.41
N PHE A 283 -3.38 -4.71 4.20
CA PHE A 283 -3.32 -6.06 3.68
C PHE A 283 -4.75 -6.60 3.51
N VAL A 284 -5.11 -6.96 2.29
CA VAL A 284 -6.44 -7.51 2.00
C VAL A 284 -6.37 -9.02 2.04
N TYR A 285 -7.22 -9.59 2.90
CA TYR A 285 -7.42 -11.02 3.01
C TYR A 285 -8.29 -11.49 1.85
N LEU A 286 -8.01 -12.67 1.31
CA LEU A 286 -8.73 -13.20 0.16
C LEU A 286 -9.14 -14.65 0.42
N THR A 287 -10.40 -15.00 0.18
CA THR A 287 -10.80 -16.42 0.12
C THR A 287 -10.19 -17.06 -1.12
N GLY A 288 -9.99 -18.38 -1.15
CA GLY A 288 -9.74 -19.08 -2.41
C GLY A 288 -10.91 -18.98 -3.40
N ASN A 289 -10.83 -19.72 -4.50
CA ASN A 289 -11.97 -19.91 -5.40
C ASN A 289 -13.06 -20.82 -4.78
N ALA A 290 -14.17 -20.99 -5.47
CA ALA A 290 -15.28 -21.89 -5.18
C ALA A 290 -15.38 -23.00 -6.24
N ASP A 291 -14.27 -23.37 -6.89
CA ASP A 291 -14.29 -24.53 -7.78
C ASP A 291 -14.61 -25.79 -6.98
N ARG A 292 -15.46 -26.64 -7.56
CA ARG A 292 -15.84 -27.92 -6.94
C ARG A 292 -14.67 -28.91 -6.90
N GLY A 293 -13.57 -28.69 -7.63
CA GLY A 293 -12.33 -29.47 -7.56
C GLY A 293 -11.22 -28.90 -8.46
N ASP A 294 -10.00 -29.46 -8.40
CA ASP A 294 -8.79 -28.85 -9.00
C ASP A 294 -8.70 -28.83 -10.53
N TYR A 295 -9.61 -29.50 -11.25
CA TYR A 295 -9.57 -29.50 -12.71
C TYR A 295 -10.28 -28.26 -13.29
N ALA A 296 -9.49 -27.23 -13.60
CA ALA A 296 -9.85 -26.32 -14.67
C ALA A 296 -9.67 -27.09 -15.99
N PRO A 297 -10.72 -27.27 -16.81
CA PRO A 297 -10.50 -27.83 -18.13
C PRO A 297 -9.47 -26.97 -18.88
N LEU A 298 -8.64 -27.59 -19.73
CA LEU A 298 -7.82 -26.86 -20.69
C LEU A 298 -8.70 -25.84 -21.43
N GLU A 299 -8.15 -24.66 -21.74
CA GLU A 299 -8.89 -23.64 -22.50
C GLU A 299 -9.52 -24.27 -23.77
N GLY A 300 -10.84 -24.20 -23.87
CA GLY A 300 -11.59 -24.76 -25.00
C GLY A 300 -12.06 -26.23 -24.85
N THR A 301 -11.83 -26.89 -23.71
CA THR A 301 -12.48 -28.18 -23.40
C THR A 301 -13.63 -27.98 -22.40
N LEU A 302 -14.76 -28.66 -22.61
CA LEU A 302 -15.84 -28.69 -21.62
C LEU A 302 -15.31 -29.42 -20.37
N ALA A 303 -15.45 -28.83 -19.18
CA ALA A 303 -15.32 -29.60 -17.95
C ALA A 303 -16.37 -30.71 -18.00
N ASP A 304 -15.94 -31.97 -17.94
CA ASP A 304 -16.87 -33.03 -17.61
C ASP A 304 -17.38 -32.73 -16.19
N GLU A 305 -18.69 -32.59 -16.05
CA GLU A 305 -19.40 -32.36 -14.77
C GLU A 305 -19.06 -33.42 -13.70
N ASN A 306 -18.42 -34.53 -14.10
CA ASN A 306 -18.04 -35.64 -13.24
C ASN A 306 -16.54 -35.67 -12.84
N ASP A 307 -15.70 -34.75 -13.34
CA ASP A 307 -14.24 -34.81 -13.18
C ASP A 307 -13.66 -33.64 -12.35
N GLN A 308 -14.34 -33.29 -11.26
CA GLN A 308 -13.83 -32.34 -10.27
C GLN A 308 -13.82 -33.03 -8.90
N ASN A 309 -12.65 -33.06 -8.23
CA ASN A 309 -12.46 -33.67 -6.91
C ASN A 309 -13.32 -32.94 -5.85
N PRO A 310 -14.49 -33.48 -5.46
CA PRO A 310 -15.44 -32.77 -4.60
C PRO A 310 -14.93 -32.62 -3.16
N ASP A 311 -13.92 -33.41 -2.77
CA ASP A 311 -13.28 -33.35 -1.46
C ASP A 311 -12.45 -32.07 -1.33
N GLU A 312 -11.67 -31.71 -2.36
CA GLU A 312 -10.91 -30.44 -2.40
C GLU A 312 -11.84 -29.24 -2.43
N GLY A 313 -12.93 -29.29 -3.19
CA GLY A 313 -13.95 -28.23 -3.18
C GLY A 313 -14.56 -28.04 -1.78
N TYR A 314 -14.80 -29.13 -1.05
CA TYR A 314 -15.34 -29.07 0.30
C TYR A 314 -14.31 -28.54 1.30
N GLN A 315 -13.06 -29.00 1.21
CA GLN A 315 -11.96 -28.49 2.03
C GLN A 315 -11.72 -26.99 1.79
N ARG A 316 -11.78 -26.56 0.52
CA ARG A 316 -11.69 -25.14 0.13
C ARG A 316 -12.82 -24.32 0.74
N TYR A 317 -14.04 -24.83 0.70
CA TYR A 317 -15.17 -24.20 1.36
C TYR A 317 -14.92 -24.03 2.87
N LEU A 318 -14.45 -25.07 3.57
CA LEU A 318 -14.12 -24.99 5.00
C LEU A 318 -13.03 -23.95 5.28
N ASN A 319 -11.97 -23.94 4.47
CA ASN A 319 -10.86 -22.99 4.61
C ASN A 319 -11.31 -21.55 4.31
N ASN A 320 -12.17 -21.34 3.32
CA ASN A 320 -12.79 -20.05 3.06
C ASN A 320 -13.67 -19.59 4.24
N GLN A 321 -14.35 -20.50 4.94
CA GLN A 321 -15.10 -20.14 6.15
C GLN A 321 -14.18 -19.68 7.29
N ILE A 322 -12.99 -20.27 7.44
CA ILE A 322 -11.98 -19.84 8.42
C ILE A 322 -11.55 -18.40 8.11
N VAL A 323 -11.19 -18.10 6.86
CA VAL A 323 -10.80 -16.75 6.43
C VAL A 323 -11.92 -15.73 6.67
N ARG A 324 -13.17 -16.07 6.29
CA ARG A 324 -14.35 -15.20 6.50
C ARG A 324 -14.56 -14.88 7.97
N ASN A 325 -14.59 -15.89 8.83
CA ASN A 325 -14.83 -15.72 10.25
C ASN A 325 -13.72 -14.87 10.88
N TYR A 326 -12.46 -15.18 10.58
CA TYR A 326 -11.33 -14.44 11.08
C TYR A 326 -11.41 -12.96 10.68
N CYS A 327 -11.76 -12.66 9.44
CA CYS A 327 -11.89 -11.27 8.98
C CYS A 327 -13.01 -10.51 9.70
N ILE A 328 -14.15 -11.16 9.91
CA ILE A 328 -15.30 -10.56 10.63
C ILE A 328 -14.95 -10.33 12.10
N GLU A 329 -14.35 -11.32 12.77
CA GLU A 329 -14.02 -11.27 14.19
C GLU A 329 -12.90 -10.27 14.52
N ASN A 330 -12.00 -10.02 13.57
CA ASN A 330 -10.83 -9.17 13.75
C ASN A 330 -10.88 -7.87 12.92
N ASN A 331 -12.06 -7.48 12.43
CA ASN A 331 -12.27 -6.23 11.68
C ASN A 331 -11.33 -6.06 10.46
N LYS A 332 -11.08 -7.14 9.73
CA LYS A 332 -10.18 -7.14 8.57
C LYS A 332 -10.89 -6.69 7.30
N THR A 333 -10.07 -6.41 6.28
CA THR A 333 -10.55 -6.18 4.92
C THR A 333 -10.51 -7.48 4.13
N LEU A 334 -11.67 -7.98 3.69
CA LEU A 334 -11.83 -9.23 2.97
C LEU A 334 -12.34 -8.99 1.54
N PHE A 335 -11.65 -9.58 0.57
CA PHE A 335 -12.17 -9.81 -0.77
C PHE A 335 -12.63 -11.26 -0.91
N ASP A 336 -13.95 -11.48 -0.87
CA ASP A 336 -14.56 -12.81 -0.90
C ASP A 336 -14.71 -13.32 -2.35
N PHE A 337 -13.57 -13.72 -2.90
CA PHE A 337 -13.41 -14.22 -4.26
C PHE A 337 -14.32 -15.42 -4.57
N ALA A 338 -14.48 -16.32 -3.59
CA ALA A 338 -15.33 -17.50 -3.70
C ALA A 338 -16.81 -17.13 -3.72
N ASP A 339 -17.24 -16.22 -2.85
CA ASP A 339 -18.65 -15.83 -2.76
C ASP A 339 -19.12 -15.16 -4.05
N ILE A 340 -18.35 -14.21 -4.61
CA ILE A 340 -18.72 -13.50 -5.85
C ILE A 340 -19.05 -14.47 -7.00
N GLU A 341 -18.24 -15.51 -7.20
CA GLU A 341 -18.41 -16.41 -8.34
C GLU A 341 -19.46 -17.51 -8.13
N CYS A 342 -19.97 -17.66 -6.91
CA CYS A 342 -21.10 -18.55 -6.63
C CYS A 342 -22.43 -17.98 -7.17
N TYR A 343 -22.46 -16.69 -7.54
CA TYR A 343 -23.67 -16.01 -8.01
C TYR A 343 -23.61 -15.61 -9.48
N THR A 344 -24.76 -15.65 -10.15
CA THR A 344 -25.00 -14.89 -11.40
C THR A 344 -25.73 -13.59 -11.11
N TYR A 345 -25.70 -12.68 -12.07
CA TYR A 345 -26.22 -11.33 -11.89
C TYR A 345 -27.09 -10.87 -13.05
N ASP A 346 -28.03 -9.97 -12.76
CA ASP A 346 -28.73 -9.24 -13.81
C ASP A 346 -27.88 -8.09 -14.37
N VAL A 347 -28.44 -7.35 -15.32
CA VAL A 347 -27.78 -6.21 -15.97
C VAL A 347 -27.45 -5.06 -15.01
N ASP A 348 -28.17 -4.97 -13.89
CA ASP A 348 -27.98 -3.95 -12.85
C ASP A 348 -27.04 -4.42 -11.73
N GLY A 349 -26.53 -5.66 -11.83
CA GLY A 349 -25.64 -6.28 -10.84
C GLY A 349 -26.36 -6.80 -9.60
N ASN A 350 -27.66 -7.09 -9.66
CA ASN A 350 -28.36 -7.81 -8.58
C ASN A 350 -28.11 -9.31 -8.70
N PRO A 351 -27.84 -10.03 -7.59
CA PRO A 351 -27.71 -11.48 -7.60
C PRO A 351 -29.00 -12.17 -8.07
N LEU A 352 -28.88 -13.16 -8.94
CA LEU A 352 -30.00 -13.92 -9.52
C LEU A 352 -30.05 -15.38 -9.04
N GLN A 353 -28.96 -16.12 -9.26
CA GLN A 353 -28.88 -17.54 -8.91
C GLN A 353 -27.64 -17.79 -8.07
N HIS A 354 -27.77 -18.63 -7.05
CA HIS A 354 -26.68 -19.11 -6.21
C HIS A 354 -26.40 -20.58 -6.51
N SER A 355 -25.16 -20.91 -6.84
CA SER A 355 -24.75 -22.25 -7.27
C SER A 355 -24.11 -23.03 -6.13
N THR A 356 -24.49 -24.30 -6.01
CA THR A 356 -24.07 -25.19 -4.93
C THR A 356 -24.00 -26.65 -5.42
N TYR A 357 -23.25 -27.50 -4.74
CA TYR A 357 -23.30 -28.95 -4.92
C TYR A 357 -23.51 -29.68 -3.59
N ASN A 358 -24.06 -30.88 -3.65
CA ASN A 358 -24.25 -31.72 -2.47
C ASN A 358 -22.97 -32.52 -2.19
N TYR A 359 -22.44 -32.39 -0.97
CA TYR A 359 -21.28 -33.13 -0.49
C TYR A 359 -21.66 -33.98 0.72
N ASN A 360 -21.27 -35.24 0.75
CA ASN A 360 -21.48 -36.12 1.91
C ASN A 360 -20.22 -36.14 2.78
N ASN A 361 -20.24 -35.45 3.91
CA ASN A 361 -19.09 -35.39 4.83
C ASN A 361 -18.98 -36.62 5.77
N GLY A 362 -19.72 -37.69 5.49
CA GLY A 362 -19.81 -38.90 6.32
C GLY A 362 -20.86 -38.84 7.42
N SER A 363 -21.34 -37.64 7.79
CA SER A 363 -22.39 -37.45 8.80
C SER A 363 -23.70 -36.93 8.20
N ALA A 364 -23.63 -36.05 7.20
CA ALA A 364 -24.78 -35.45 6.54
C ALA A 364 -24.44 -35.01 5.11
N ILE A 365 -25.49 -34.71 4.34
CA ILE A 365 -25.34 -33.97 3.09
C ILE A 365 -25.24 -32.48 3.42
N VAL A 366 -24.14 -31.86 3.01
CA VAL A 366 -23.88 -30.43 3.08
C VAL A 366 -24.06 -29.85 1.68
N ASN A 367 -24.72 -28.70 1.59
CA ASN A 367 -24.85 -27.97 0.35
C ASN A 367 -23.71 -26.93 0.29
N VAL A 368 -22.71 -27.21 -0.54
CA VAL A 368 -21.45 -26.47 -0.61
C VAL A 368 -21.53 -25.44 -1.74
N PRO A 369 -21.31 -24.15 -1.49
CA PRO A 369 -21.22 -23.14 -2.55
C PRO A 369 -20.16 -23.51 -3.57
N MET A 370 -20.49 -23.36 -4.85
CA MET A 370 -19.54 -23.53 -5.94
C MET A 370 -19.69 -22.47 -7.00
N ARG A 371 -18.63 -22.21 -7.75
CA ARG A 371 -18.65 -21.35 -8.92
C ARG A 371 -19.80 -21.73 -9.85
N HIS A 372 -20.54 -20.73 -10.30
CA HIS A 372 -21.70 -20.95 -11.14
C HIS A 372 -21.29 -21.54 -12.51
N LEU A 373 -22.03 -22.56 -12.97
CA LEU A 373 -21.70 -23.31 -14.20
C LEU A 373 -21.72 -22.45 -15.48
N SER A 374 -22.48 -21.34 -15.48
CA SER A 374 -22.45 -20.35 -16.57
C SER A 374 -21.04 -19.80 -16.81
N TYR A 375 -20.21 -19.75 -15.76
CA TYR A 375 -18.83 -19.29 -15.84
C TYR A 375 -17.84 -20.41 -16.23
N SER A 376 -18.25 -21.68 -16.21
CA SER A 376 -17.44 -22.86 -16.58
C SER A 376 -17.49 -23.15 -18.07
N ASN A 377 -18.65 -22.98 -18.69
CA ASN A 377 -18.93 -23.47 -20.05
C ASN A 377 -18.23 -22.63 -21.15
N ASN A 378 -17.53 -21.58 -20.77
CA ASN A 378 -16.84 -20.65 -21.66
C ASN A 378 -15.62 -20.05 -20.93
N SER A 379 -14.68 -20.90 -20.51
CA SER A 379 -13.42 -20.45 -19.91
C SER A 379 -12.61 -19.66 -20.95
N GLN A 380 -12.42 -18.37 -20.70
CA GLN A 380 -11.83 -17.39 -21.63
C GLN A 380 -10.60 -16.68 -21.04
N ALA A 381 -10.45 -16.69 -19.71
CA ALA A 381 -9.27 -16.21 -19.01
C ALA A 381 -9.22 -16.79 -17.60
N ALA A 382 -8.01 -17.14 -17.14
CA ALA A 382 -7.74 -17.49 -15.74
C ALA A 382 -8.75 -18.49 -15.15
N HIS A 383 -9.09 -19.54 -15.92
CA HIS A 383 -10.01 -20.62 -15.55
C HIS A 383 -11.49 -20.22 -15.41
N THR A 384 -11.91 -19.10 -16.01
CA THR A 384 -13.32 -18.68 -15.96
C THR A 384 -13.74 -17.85 -17.18
N SER A 385 -15.03 -17.54 -17.28
CA SER A 385 -15.58 -16.64 -18.31
C SER A 385 -15.19 -15.18 -18.10
N TYR A 386 -15.15 -14.41 -19.17
CA TYR A 386 -14.93 -12.96 -19.10
C TYR A 386 -15.96 -12.23 -18.23
N GLU A 387 -17.21 -12.70 -18.20
CA GLU A 387 -18.27 -12.13 -17.36
C GLU A 387 -17.90 -12.24 -15.87
N ASN A 388 -17.42 -13.41 -15.43
CA ASN A 388 -16.99 -13.61 -14.05
C ASN A 388 -15.74 -12.77 -13.72
N CYS A 389 -14.78 -12.67 -14.65
CA CYS A 389 -13.65 -11.75 -14.50
C CYS A 389 -14.14 -10.31 -14.30
N GLU A 390 -15.06 -9.82 -15.13
CA GLU A 390 -15.65 -8.49 -14.98
C GLU A 390 -16.33 -8.32 -13.62
N ASN A 391 -17.12 -9.29 -13.14
CA ASN A 391 -17.75 -9.20 -11.82
C ASN A 391 -16.72 -9.05 -10.69
N LYS A 392 -15.58 -9.75 -10.77
CA LYS A 392 -14.48 -9.59 -9.81
C LYS A 392 -13.77 -8.25 -9.95
N GLY A 393 -13.57 -7.76 -11.17
CA GLY A 393 -13.06 -6.41 -11.40
C GLY A 393 -13.98 -5.32 -10.83
N LYS A 394 -15.31 -5.48 -10.94
CA LYS A 394 -16.30 -4.57 -10.37
C LYS A 394 -16.21 -4.56 -8.84
N ALA A 395 -16.16 -5.76 -8.23
CA ALA A 395 -15.96 -5.91 -6.80
C ALA A 395 -14.61 -5.32 -6.32
N PHE A 396 -13.56 -5.41 -7.13
CA PHE A 396 -12.25 -4.88 -6.78
C PHE A 396 -12.25 -3.34 -6.73
N TRP A 397 -12.97 -2.67 -7.65
CA TRP A 397 -13.20 -1.22 -7.54
C TRP A 397 -14.02 -0.87 -6.30
N TRP A 398 -15.00 -1.69 -5.94
CA TRP A 398 -15.75 -1.50 -4.69
C TRP A 398 -14.85 -1.63 -3.46
N LEU A 399 -13.99 -2.65 -3.42
CA LEU A 399 -12.99 -2.83 -2.38
C LEU A 399 -12.13 -1.58 -2.19
N LEU A 400 -11.51 -1.11 -3.27
CA LEU A 400 -10.56 -0.01 -3.22
C LEU A 400 -11.25 1.32 -2.87
N THR A 401 -12.50 1.52 -3.28
CA THR A 401 -13.26 2.72 -2.91
C THR A 401 -13.70 2.71 -1.45
N ARG A 402 -14.04 1.53 -0.91
CA ARG A 402 -14.25 1.35 0.54
C ARG A 402 -12.97 1.64 1.34
N ILE A 403 -11.82 1.13 0.88
CA ILE A 403 -10.49 1.41 1.47
C ILE A 403 -10.16 2.91 1.44
N ALA A 404 -10.50 3.59 0.35
CA ALA A 404 -10.28 5.03 0.20
C ALA A 404 -11.20 5.88 1.10
N GLY A 405 -12.23 5.30 1.72
CA GLY A 405 -13.10 5.97 2.69
C GLY A 405 -14.57 6.06 2.27
N TRP A 406 -14.97 5.50 1.13
CA TRP A 406 -16.38 5.41 0.78
C TRP A 406 -17.11 4.51 1.80
N ALA A 407 -18.20 5.01 2.39
CA ALA A 407 -18.98 4.25 3.36
C ALA A 407 -19.65 2.99 2.76
N GLY A 408 -19.85 2.96 1.43
CA GLY A 408 -20.68 1.96 0.77
C GLY A 408 -22.15 2.36 0.75
N ILE A 409 -23.03 1.37 0.59
CA ILE A 409 -24.49 1.53 0.54
C ILE A 409 -25.15 0.63 1.59
#